data_AF-A0A6L7Q201-F1
#
_entry.id   AF-A0A6L7Q201-F1
#
_cell.length_a   1.000
_cell.length_b   1.000
_cell.length_c   1.000
_cell.angle_alpha   90.00
_cell.angle_beta   90.00
_cell.angle_gamma   90.00
#
_symmetry.space_group_name_H-M   'P 1'
#
loop_
_entity.id
_entity.type
_entity.pdbx_description
1 polymer ?
#
loop_
_entity_poly.entity_id
_entity_poly.type
_entity_poly.pdbx_seq_one_letter_code
_entity_poly.pdbx_strand_id
1 'polypeptide(L)'
;MRMPGQRRSQEPDEVGQRAGLFAESIRDGDMDLAWAMLSKETRGMRMGVWATRNSIDMQVAYRAAYDSNHPMRMSLLDDFRTTVLRLWPLEDLSDLAAAPTRYVDDEHAFVFLPFGVTDETVVQSSRLMSGLMIPMLYEDAQWQVDLPGWRFLDTSGSDG
;
A
#
# COMPACT_ATOMS: atom_id res chain seq x y z
N MET A 1 -1.89 -21.70 3.42
CA MET A 1 -0.66 -21.26 4.14
C MET A 1 -1.10 -20.46 5.36
N ARG A 2 -0.76 -20.87 6.59
CA ARG A 2 -1.04 -20.07 7.81
C ARG A 2 0.01 -18.96 7.86
N MET A 3 -0.42 -17.71 7.73
CA MET A 3 0.50 -16.59 7.91
C MET A 3 0.88 -16.50 9.39
N PRO A 4 2.18 -16.47 9.72
CA PRO A 4 2.62 -16.27 11.09
C PRO A 4 2.13 -14.91 11.59
N GLY A 5 1.65 -14.88 12.83
CA GLY A 5 1.25 -13.66 13.51
C GLY A 5 0.19 -13.89 14.59
N GLN A 6 0.22 -13.07 15.63
CA GLN A 6 -0.75 -13.08 16.70
C GLN A 6 -1.87 -12.07 16.39
N ARG A 7 -3.12 -12.52 16.53
CA ARG A 7 -4.29 -11.63 16.49
C ARG A 7 -4.41 -10.99 17.87
N ARG A 8 -4.23 -9.68 17.95
CA ARG A 8 -4.32 -8.91 19.22
C ARG A 8 -5.76 -8.49 19.54
N SER A 9 -6.59 -8.28 18.51
CA SER A 9 -7.99 -7.88 18.64
C SER A 9 -8.91 -8.72 17.75
N GLN A 10 -10.17 -8.87 18.17
CA GLN A 10 -11.20 -9.47 17.30
C GLN A 10 -11.82 -8.48 16.30
N GLU A 11 -11.61 -7.19 16.50
CA GLU A 11 -12.13 -6.11 15.67
C GLU A 11 -11.01 -5.49 14.83
N PRO A 12 -11.35 -4.77 13.75
CA PRO A 12 -10.39 -3.92 13.04
C PRO A 12 -9.79 -2.90 14.01
N ASP A 13 -8.46 -2.87 14.09
CA ASP A 13 -7.71 -1.91 14.88
C ASP A 13 -7.21 -0.75 14.00
N GLU A 14 -6.45 0.17 14.59
CA GLU A 14 -5.86 1.31 13.89
C GLU A 14 -5.06 0.89 12.64
N VAL A 15 -4.40 -0.27 12.67
CA VAL A 15 -3.63 -0.79 11.53
C VAL A 15 -4.57 -1.18 10.39
N GLY A 16 -5.65 -1.89 10.72
CA GLY A 16 -6.68 -2.29 9.78
C GLY A 16 -7.39 -1.09 9.13
N GLN A 17 -7.76 -0.10 9.95
CA GLN A 17 -8.37 1.15 9.49
C GLN A 17 -7.43 1.92 8.56
N ARG A 18 -6.14 2.01 8.91
CA ARG A 18 -5.15 2.70 8.09
C ARG A 18 -4.93 1.99 6.74
N ALA A 19 -4.88 0.67 6.72
CA ALA A 19 -4.77 -0.09 5.48
C ALA A 19 -6.02 0.08 4.59
N GLY A 20 -7.22 0.11 5.19
CA GLY A 20 -8.46 0.43 4.48
C GLY A 20 -8.45 1.82 3.86
N LEU A 21 -8.08 2.84 4.64
CA LEU A 21 -7.96 4.22 4.16
C LEU A 21 -6.95 4.35 3.01
N PHE A 22 -5.86 3.58 3.02
CA PHE A 22 -4.91 3.56 1.91
C PHE A 22 -5.57 3.04 0.63
N ALA A 23 -6.30 1.93 0.71
CA ALA A 23 -7.01 1.36 -0.43
C ALA A 23 -8.09 2.31 -0.98
N GLU A 24 -8.85 2.96 -0.10
CA GLU A 24 -9.83 4.00 -0.46
C GLU A 24 -9.17 5.20 -1.16
N SER A 25 -8.02 5.65 -0.65
CA SER A 25 -7.27 6.77 -1.23
C SER A 25 -6.79 6.46 -2.66
N ILE A 26 -6.32 5.22 -2.91
CA ILE A 26 -5.96 4.77 -4.27
C ILE A 26 -7.19 4.75 -5.19
N ARG A 27 -8.30 4.22 -4.68
CA ARG A 27 -9.58 4.13 -5.40
C ARG A 27 -10.06 5.51 -5.83
N ASP A 28 -10.14 6.43 -4.87
CA ASP A 28 -10.70 7.78 -5.04
C ASP A 28 -9.71 8.75 -5.71
N GLY A 29 -8.45 8.34 -5.84
CA GLY A 29 -7.40 9.13 -6.48
C GLY A 29 -6.78 10.19 -5.57
N ASP A 30 -6.98 10.10 -4.25
CA ASP A 30 -6.30 10.94 -3.26
C ASP A 30 -4.85 10.44 -3.09
N MET A 31 -4.03 10.76 -4.08
CA MET A 31 -2.67 10.24 -4.16
C MET A 31 -1.71 10.89 -3.19
N ASP A 32 -2.01 12.11 -2.75
CA ASP A 32 -1.26 12.79 -1.71
C ASP A 32 -1.38 12.04 -0.38
N LEU A 33 -2.61 11.69 0.00
CA LEU A 33 -2.87 10.90 1.20
C LEU A 33 -2.25 9.50 1.09
N ALA A 34 -2.54 8.79 0.01
CA ALA A 34 -1.99 7.45 -0.22
C ALA A 34 -0.44 7.43 -0.18
N TRP A 35 0.21 8.43 -0.79
CA TRP A 35 1.67 8.56 -0.78
C TRP A 35 2.21 8.81 0.63
N ALA A 36 1.54 9.65 1.43
CA ALA A 36 1.95 9.96 2.79
C ALA A 36 1.86 8.75 3.75
N MET A 37 1.03 7.77 3.43
CA MET A 37 0.82 6.56 4.23
C MET A 37 1.85 5.45 3.97
N LEU A 38 2.74 5.62 3.00
CA LEU A 38 3.76 4.65 2.64
C LEU A 38 4.95 4.71 3.62
N SER A 39 5.55 3.54 3.88
CA SER A 39 6.82 3.47 4.62
C SER A 39 7.90 4.29 3.92
N LYS A 40 8.88 4.81 4.66
CA LYS A 40 10.03 5.55 4.10
C LYS A 40 10.74 4.74 3.03
N GLU A 41 10.94 3.44 3.27
CA GLU A 41 11.57 2.53 2.31
C GLU A 41 10.73 2.43 1.03
N THR A 42 9.44 2.15 1.17
CA THR A 42 8.52 2.00 0.05
C THR A 42 8.45 3.30 -0.79
N ARG A 43 8.36 4.47 -0.16
CA ARG A 43 8.44 5.78 -0.84
C ARG A 43 9.74 5.99 -1.58
N GLY A 44 10.87 5.79 -0.90
CA GLY A 44 12.19 5.99 -1.47
C GLY A 44 12.42 5.11 -2.70
N MET A 45 11.93 3.87 -2.64
CA MET A 45 12.02 2.93 -3.76
C MET A 45 11.16 3.36 -4.95
N ARG A 46 9.88 3.70 -4.74
CA ARG A 46 8.98 4.16 -5.81
C ARG A 46 9.51 5.41 -6.49
N MET A 47 9.96 6.36 -5.70
CA MET A 47 10.63 7.58 -6.16
C MET A 47 11.85 7.22 -7.02
N GLY A 48 12.71 6.31 -6.55
CA GLY A 48 13.92 5.89 -7.29
C GLY A 48 13.60 5.17 -8.61
N VAL A 49 12.59 4.29 -8.63
CA VAL A 49 12.16 3.60 -9.86
C VAL A 49 11.55 4.60 -10.85
N TRP A 50 10.69 5.51 -10.39
CA TRP A 50 10.13 6.56 -11.23
C TRP A 50 11.22 7.45 -11.82
N ALA A 51 12.19 7.88 -11.00
CA ALA A 51 13.31 8.70 -11.43
C ALA A 51 14.14 7.98 -12.51
N THR A 52 14.45 6.70 -12.29
CA THR A 52 15.22 5.88 -13.22
C THR A 52 14.48 5.70 -14.56
N ARG A 53 13.19 5.36 -14.54
CA ARG A 53 12.37 5.16 -15.75
C ARG A 53 12.24 6.42 -16.60
N ASN A 54 12.29 7.59 -15.98
CA ASN A 54 12.07 8.87 -16.65
C ASN A 54 13.37 9.69 -16.82
N SER A 55 14.54 9.11 -16.51
CA SER A 55 15.84 9.80 -16.57
C SER A 55 15.87 11.12 -15.78
N ILE A 56 15.29 11.12 -14.58
CA ILE A 56 15.18 12.29 -13.69
C ILE A 56 16.30 12.26 -12.66
N ASP A 57 16.93 13.42 -12.44
CA ASP A 57 17.92 13.58 -11.38
C ASP A 57 17.33 13.25 -10.00
N MET A 58 18.10 12.53 -9.18
CA MET A 58 17.61 12.03 -7.89
C MET A 58 17.23 13.15 -6.92
N GLN A 59 17.88 14.32 -6.98
CA GLN A 59 17.51 15.46 -6.14
C GLN A 59 16.18 16.07 -6.58
N VAL A 60 15.92 16.11 -7.88
CA VAL A 60 14.62 16.55 -8.43
C VAL A 60 13.52 15.57 -8.02
N ALA A 61 13.78 14.26 -8.10
CA ALA A 61 12.83 13.25 -7.67
C ALA A 61 12.54 13.31 -6.16
N TYR A 62 13.57 13.53 -5.35
CA TYR A 62 13.42 13.76 -3.92
C TYR A 62 12.53 14.98 -3.64
N ARG A 63 12.76 16.11 -4.31
CA ARG A 63 11.89 17.28 -4.14
C ARG A 63 10.46 16.99 -4.59
N ALA A 64 10.26 16.32 -5.72
CA ALA A 64 8.93 15.92 -6.18
C ALA A 64 8.18 15.05 -5.16
N ALA A 65 8.88 14.14 -4.48
CA ALA A 65 8.32 13.24 -3.49
C ALA A 65 7.88 13.92 -2.18
N TYR A 66 8.59 14.98 -1.75
CA TYR A 66 8.40 15.59 -0.43
C TYR A 66 7.88 17.04 -0.44
N ASP A 67 7.93 17.74 -1.57
CA ASP A 67 7.33 19.07 -1.75
C ASP A 67 6.00 18.95 -2.48
N SER A 68 4.91 19.31 -1.80
CA SER A 68 3.54 19.23 -2.34
C SER A 68 3.31 20.16 -3.54
N ASN A 69 4.14 21.20 -3.69
CA ASN A 69 4.00 22.19 -4.75
C ASN A 69 4.98 21.97 -5.90
N HIS A 70 5.78 20.90 -5.86
CA HIS A 70 6.78 20.64 -6.89
C HIS A 70 6.10 20.34 -8.24
N PRO A 71 6.57 20.93 -9.37
CA PRO A 71 5.91 20.76 -10.68
C PRO A 71 5.79 19.31 -11.15
N MET A 72 6.69 18.44 -10.71
CA MET A 72 6.70 17.01 -11.10
C MET A 72 5.93 16.10 -10.13
N ARG A 73 5.34 16.63 -9.06
CA ARG A 73 4.63 15.82 -8.05
C ARG A 73 3.51 15.00 -8.67
N MET A 74 2.66 15.65 -9.45
CA MET A 74 1.53 14.97 -10.12
C MET A 74 2.00 13.80 -10.97
N SER A 75 3.08 13.98 -11.76
CA SER A 75 3.65 12.91 -12.59
C SER A 75 4.18 11.72 -11.77
N LEU A 76 4.80 11.99 -10.61
CA LEU A 76 5.25 10.94 -9.69
C LEU A 76 4.06 10.19 -9.08
N LEU A 77 3.03 10.93 -8.63
CA LEU A 77 1.84 10.36 -8.02
C LEU A 77 1.01 9.54 -9.02
N ASP A 78 0.96 9.95 -10.29
CA ASP A 78 0.32 9.19 -11.36
C ASP A 78 1.06 7.88 -11.68
N ASP A 79 2.40 7.89 -11.72
CA ASP A 79 3.21 6.65 -11.85
C ASP A 79 2.99 5.72 -10.67
N PHE A 80 2.94 6.27 -9.46
CA PHE A 80 2.64 5.52 -8.25
C PHE A 80 1.25 4.88 -8.31
N ARG A 81 0.20 5.65 -8.59
CA ARG A 81 -1.17 5.12 -8.70
C ARG A 81 -1.26 4.05 -9.78
N THR A 82 -0.68 4.29 -10.94
CA THR A 82 -0.63 3.32 -12.05
C THR A 82 0.08 2.03 -11.61
N THR A 83 1.16 2.13 -10.86
CA THR A 83 1.90 0.97 -10.34
C THR A 83 1.06 0.16 -9.36
N VAL A 84 0.34 0.82 -8.45
CA VAL A 84 -0.56 0.14 -7.51
C VAL A 84 -1.71 -0.54 -8.26
N LEU A 85 -2.35 0.15 -9.20
CA LEU A 85 -3.49 -0.39 -9.94
C LEU A 85 -3.13 -1.56 -10.88
N ARG A 86 -1.86 -1.70 -11.26
CA ARG A 86 -1.36 -2.90 -11.96
C ARG A 86 -1.32 -4.13 -11.06
N LEU A 87 -1.16 -3.95 -9.75
CA LEU A 87 -1.17 -5.02 -8.76
C LEU A 87 -2.59 -5.26 -8.24
N TRP A 88 -3.34 -4.19 -7.99
CA TRP A 88 -4.66 -4.19 -7.39
C TRP A 88 -5.63 -3.42 -8.31
N PRO A 89 -6.27 -4.11 -9.26
CA PRO A 89 -7.26 -3.50 -10.16
C PRO A 89 -8.30 -2.67 -9.39
N LEU A 90 -8.80 -1.60 -10.02
CA LEU A 90 -9.73 -0.69 -9.33
C LEU A 90 -11.02 -1.37 -8.85
N GLU A 91 -11.48 -2.38 -9.59
CA GLU A 91 -12.63 -3.24 -9.23
C GLU A 91 -12.43 -4.02 -7.91
N ASP A 92 -11.18 -4.35 -7.59
CA ASP A 92 -10.82 -5.01 -6.33
C ASP A 92 -10.77 -4.01 -5.16
N LEU A 93 -10.73 -2.70 -5.43
CA LEU A 93 -10.70 -1.66 -4.40
C LEU A 93 -12.10 -1.15 -4.00
N SER A 94 -13.15 -1.59 -4.69
CA SER A 94 -14.54 -1.39 -4.26
C SER A 94 -14.97 -2.43 -3.22
N ASP A 95 -15.84 -2.02 -2.29
CA ASP A 95 -16.50 -2.91 -1.32
C ASP A 95 -15.51 -3.72 -0.44
N LEU A 96 -14.51 -3.02 0.11
CA LEU A 96 -13.55 -3.58 1.05
C LEU A 96 -14.06 -3.47 2.49
N ALA A 97 -14.03 -4.58 3.22
CA ALA A 97 -14.06 -4.55 4.69
C ALA A 97 -12.64 -4.68 5.25
N ALA A 98 -12.42 -4.19 6.47
CA ALA A 98 -11.20 -4.50 7.21
C ALA A 98 -11.39 -5.83 7.95
N ALA A 99 -10.59 -6.84 7.63
CA ALA A 99 -10.48 -8.01 8.50
C ALA A 99 -9.57 -7.67 9.70
N PRO A 100 -9.70 -8.40 10.83
CA PRO A 100 -8.84 -8.21 11.99
C PRO A 100 -7.36 -8.37 11.64
N THR A 101 -6.54 -7.41 12.07
CA THR A 101 -5.10 -7.36 11.79
C THR A 101 -4.36 -8.57 12.36
N ARG A 102 -3.36 -9.05 11.61
CA ARG A 102 -2.41 -10.07 12.08
C ARG A 102 -1.04 -9.46 12.31
N TYR A 103 -0.62 -9.42 13.57
CA TYR A 103 0.68 -8.88 13.95
C TYR A 103 1.75 -9.96 13.87
N VAL A 104 2.83 -9.72 13.15
CA VAL A 104 4.00 -10.62 13.15
C VAL A 104 4.80 -10.40 14.43
N ASP A 105 5.08 -9.13 14.74
CA ASP A 105 5.74 -8.64 15.95
C ASP A 105 5.16 -7.26 16.34
N ASP A 106 5.92 -6.43 17.05
CA ASP A 106 5.50 -5.08 17.46
C ASP A 106 5.70 -4.01 16.37
N GLU A 107 6.45 -4.33 15.32
CA GLU A 107 6.81 -3.41 14.24
C GLU A 107 6.21 -3.83 12.89
N HIS A 108 5.80 -5.08 12.73
CA HIS A 108 5.31 -5.63 11.47
C HIS A 108 3.93 -6.26 11.64
N ALA A 109 3.04 -5.96 10.69
CA ALA A 109 1.71 -6.56 10.64
C ALA A 109 1.26 -6.80 9.20
N PHE A 110 0.26 -7.65 9.04
CA PHE A 110 -0.47 -7.84 7.80
C PHE A 110 -1.94 -7.55 8.04
N VAL A 111 -2.50 -6.69 7.20
CA VAL A 111 -3.94 -6.48 7.11
C VAL A 111 -4.47 -7.24 5.92
N PHE A 112 -5.61 -7.90 6.11
CA PHE A 112 -6.34 -8.54 5.03
C PHE A 112 -7.63 -7.75 4.78
N LEU A 113 -7.81 -7.28 3.55
CA LEU A 113 -9.01 -6.55 3.11
C LEU A 113 -9.81 -7.45 2.16
N PRO A 114 -10.80 -8.23 2.63
CA PRO A 114 -11.65 -9.06 1.78
C PRO A 114 -12.48 -8.24 0.79
N PHE A 115 -12.63 -8.77 -0.42
CA PHE A 115 -13.50 -8.20 -1.45
C PHE A 115 -14.98 -8.52 -1.19
N GLY A 116 -15.86 -7.57 -1.52
CA GLY A 116 -17.31 -7.79 -1.54
C GLY A 116 -17.94 -7.97 -0.14
N VAL A 117 -17.26 -7.45 0.89
CA VAL A 117 -17.78 -7.45 2.27
C VAL A 117 -18.06 -6.00 2.63
N THR A 118 -19.34 -5.64 2.72
CA THR A 118 -19.79 -4.28 3.06
C THR A 118 -20.28 -4.16 4.51
N ASP A 119 -20.50 -5.29 5.20
CA ASP A 119 -20.91 -5.34 6.60
C ASP A 119 -19.73 -5.63 7.53
N GLU A 120 -19.63 -4.88 8.63
CA GLU A 120 -18.67 -5.03 9.74
C GLU A 120 -18.75 -6.39 10.47
N THR A 121 -19.52 -7.34 9.94
CA THR A 121 -19.56 -8.71 10.44
C THR A 121 -18.18 -9.34 10.35
N VAL A 122 -17.52 -9.39 11.50
CA VAL A 122 -16.26 -10.08 11.77
C VAL A 122 -16.19 -11.34 10.91
N VAL A 123 -15.33 -11.29 9.88
CA VAL A 123 -15.08 -12.41 9.00
C VAL A 123 -14.68 -13.62 9.85
N GLN A 124 -15.61 -14.57 9.99
CA GLN A 124 -15.32 -15.82 10.69
C GLN A 124 -14.35 -16.65 9.86
N SER A 125 -13.39 -17.27 10.55
CA SER A 125 -12.19 -17.90 9.99
C SER A 125 -12.41 -19.16 9.13
N SER A 126 -13.62 -19.41 8.64
CA SER A 126 -14.02 -20.67 7.99
C SER A 126 -14.34 -20.56 6.50
N ARG A 127 -14.37 -19.35 5.91
CA ARG A 127 -14.62 -19.16 4.48
C ARG A 127 -13.36 -18.67 3.77
N LEU A 128 -12.96 -19.36 2.71
CA LEU A 128 -11.94 -18.86 1.77
C LEU A 128 -12.52 -17.64 1.08
N MET A 129 -11.83 -16.50 1.18
CA MET A 129 -12.22 -15.25 0.53
C MET A 129 -11.01 -14.64 -0.17
N SER A 130 -11.26 -14.07 -1.35
CA SER A 130 -10.31 -13.23 -2.06
C SER A 130 -10.25 -11.86 -1.39
N GLY A 131 -9.08 -11.23 -1.42
CA GLY A 131 -8.87 -9.93 -0.82
C GLY A 131 -7.43 -9.48 -0.94
N LEU A 132 -7.17 -8.24 -0.53
CA LEU A 132 -5.83 -7.67 -0.52
C LEU A 132 -5.09 -8.02 0.74
N MET A 133 -3.81 -8.29 0.59
CA MET A 133 -2.86 -8.37 1.70
C MET A 133 -2.02 -7.11 1.71
N ILE A 134 -2.13 -6.33 2.77
CA ILE A 134 -1.35 -5.10 2.93
C ILE A 134 -0.34 -5.33 4.05
N PRO A 135 0.97 -5.42 3.74
CA PRO A 135 2.01 -5.41 4.73
C PRO A 135 2.10 -4.02 5.36
N MET A 136 2.32 -3.99 6.67
CA MET A 136 2.35 -2.79 7.47
C MET A 136 3.62 -2.77 8.31
N LEU A 137 4.25 -1.61 8.40
CA LEU A 137 5.45 -1.34 9.18
C LEU A 137 5.18 -0.19 10.16
N TYR A 138 5.53 -0.36 11.43
CA TYR A 138 5.44 0.70 12.43
C TYR A 138 6.72 1.55 12.40
N GLU A 139 6.62 2.80 11.96
CA GLU A 139 7.73 3.76 11.94
C GLU A 139 7.25 5.16 12.33
N ASP A 140 8.12 5.95 12.96
CA ASP A 140 7.79 7.31 13.44
C ASP A 140 6.50 7.38 14.27
N ALA A 141 6.28 6.38 15.12
CA ALA A 141 5.08 6.23 15.96
C ALA A 141 3.75 6.11 15.19
N GLN A 142 3.80 5.66 13.93
CA GLN A 142 2.63 5.39 13.12
C GLN A 142 2.82 4.11 12.29
N TRP A 143 1.75 3.36 12.07
CA TRP A 143 1.77 2.29 11.08
C TRP A 143 1.85 2.89 9.68
N GLN A 144 2.58 2.26 8.77
CA GLN A 144 2.72 2.67 7.38
C GLN A 144 2.55 1.47 6.47
N VAL A 145 2.11 1.71 5.25
CA VAL A 145 1.95 0.70 4.22
C VAL A 145 3.32 0.38 3.63
N ASP A 146 3.72 -0.88 3.72
CA ASP A 146 4.99 -1.37 3.21
C ASP A 146 4.74 -2.30 2.01
N LEU A 147 5.09 -1.86 0.80
CA LEU A 147 4.77 -2.56 -0.44
C LEU A 147 6.03 -3.19 -1.04
N PRO A 148 6.40 -4.42 -0.63
CA PRO A 148 7.62 -5.08 -1.08
C PRO A 148 7.59 -5.46 -2.56
N GLY A 149 6.39 -5.55 -3.16
CA GLY A 149 6.18 -5.99 -4.55
C GLY A 149 6.79 -5.06 -5.60
N TRP A 150 7.08 -3.80 -5.26
CA TRP A 150 7.66 -2.84 -6.20
C TRP A 150 9.10 -3.17 -6.60
N ARG A 151 9.79 -4.02 -5.81
CA ARG A 151 11.12 -4.54 -6.14
C ARG A 151 11.12 -5.44 -7.38
N PHE A 152 9.99 -6.03 -7.77
CA PHE A 152 9.94 -7.11 -8.75
C PHE A 152 9.22 -6.75 -10.06
N LEU A 153 8.83 -5.48 -10.25
CA LEU A 153 7.90 -5.07 -11.31
C LEU A 153 8.52 -4.66 -12.66
N ASP A 154 9.82 -4.91 -12.90
CA ASP A 154 10.36 -5.00 -14.28
C ASP A 154 11.81 -5.51 -14.31
N THR A 155 11.99 -6.77 -14.72
CA THR A 155 13.22 -7.27 -15.35
C THR A 155 13.06 -7.51 -16.85
N SER A 156 11.90 -7.18 -17.43
CA SER A 156 11.64 -7.19 -18.87
C SER A 156 12.25 -5.95 -19.54
N GLY A 157 13.58 -5.94 -19.61
CA GLY A 157 14.37 -4.88 -20.24
C GLY A 157 15.77 -5.33 -20.61
N SER A 158 15.92 -6.58 -21.08
CA SER A 158 17.15 -7.07 -21.70
C SER A 158 16.85 -8.23 -22.64
N ASP A 159 16.16 -7.93 -23.74
CA ASP A 159 16.38 -8.62 -25.02
C ASP A 159 16.98 -7.58 -25.96
N GLY A 160 18.30 -7.66 -26.10
CA GLY A 160 19.13 -6.87 -27.00
C GLY A 160 20.46 -7.58 -27.18
#